data_AF-A0A5N6GSR7-F1
#
_entry.id   AF-A0A5N6GSR7-F1
#
_cell.length_a   1.000
_cell.length_b   1.000
_cell.length_c   1.000
_cell.angle_alpha   90.00
_cell.angle_beta   90.00
_cell.angle_gamma   90.00
#
_symmetry.space_group_name_H-M   'P 1'
#
loop_
_entity.id
_entity.type
_entity.pdbx_description
1 polymer ?
#
loop_
_entity_poly.entity_id
_entity_poly.type
_entity_poly.pdbx_seq_one_letter_code
_entity_poly.pdbx_strand_id
1 'polypeptide(L)'
;MPPRRSHKKSRNGCDQCKKRRVKCDEADPCLNCTRRSLSCSYQPRVVTPQPEPKKKHAEQLIACTPAPGTSLAEISARTDAALRVFQRNLTDTAYFVREWNGQDPELMHHYCISTCTTLSDEEDVRHVWRTEIPKIAYSYEFLMHGILSLSALHLSYVKPEKHSHYLTSSTFHMALGLQTFRTILRKPTTENCFALFAFSSVIMVWICAVPTDSKDAQPLSSVIEMFNLCRGITTLLEFFPLINKSCLGPLMARDWSEKRGTPLRLFNGLDGQISRLRYRLTVEVLAEEERSVLEHAITELEKTCQRIEHARTLSASGILLYNNTRVPPEAMDRHAYCADCINYASRVDDMIRRTNNVRGNKQFFKYASDVSCRGHLLISKRCLRYRRAFLDDPDKFMFDIEVPSQACIAIKAC
;
A
#
# COMPACT_ATOMS: atom_id res chain seq x y z
N MET A 1 56.00 3.04 -4.35
CA MET A 1 55.38 3.66 -3.16
C MET A 1 54.14 2.86 -2.79
N PRO A 2 53.97 2.37 -1.55
CA PRO A 2 52.76 1.65 -1.19
C PRO A 2 51.54 2.58 -1.23
N PRO A 3 50.36 2.12 -1.69
CA PRO A 3 49.17 2.94 -1.77
C PRO A 3 48.66 3.27 -0.36
N ARG A 4 48.29 4.54 -0.14
CA ARG A 4 47.75 5.00 1.15
C ARG A 4 46.42 4.29 1.43
N ARG A 5 46.31 3.65 2.60
CA ARG A 5 45.04 3.05 3.09
C ARG A 5 43.94 4.11 3.08
N SER A 6 42.79 3.77 2.51
CA SER A 6 41.60 4.61 2.59
C SER A 6 41.04 4.57 4.02
N HIS A 7 40.80 5.74 4.60
CA HIS A 7 40.18 5.86 5.91
C HIS A 7 38.75 6.39 5.77
N LYS A 8 37.82 5.86 6.58
CA LYS A 8 36.44 6.36 6.71
C LYS A 8 36.49 7.80 7.21
N LYS A 9 35.92 8.74 6.45
CA LYS A 9 35.79 10.14 6.84
C LYS A 9 34.85 10.25 8.05
N SER A 10 35.28 10.91 9.12
CA SER A 10 34.38 11.27 10.23
C SER A 10 33.30 12.21 9.69
N ARG A 11 32.03 11.89 9.94
CA ARG A 11 30.89 12.71 9.52
C ARG A 11 30.76 13.97 10.38
N ASN A 12 31.21 13.91 11.63
CA ASN A 12 30.98 14.96 12.63
C ASN A 12 32.23 15.80 12.99
N GLY A 13 33.35 15.64 12.27
CA GLY A 13 34.55 16.44 12.56
C GLY A 13 34.37 17.96 12.37
N CYS A 14 35.17 18.75 13.10
CA CYS A 14 35.17 20.21 13.02
C CYS A 14 35.57 20.73 11.64
N ASP A 15 35.26 22.00 11.36
CA ASP A 15 35.47 22.61 10.05
C ASP A 15 36.95 22.62 9.64
N GLN A 16 37.85 22.85 10.59
CA GLN A 16 39.29 22.89 10.34
C GLN A 16 39.86 21.50 10.02
N CYS A 17 39.42 20.46 10.76
CA CYS A 17 39.84 19.08 10.48
C CYS A 17 39.27 18.59 9.15
N LYS A 18 38.03 18.97 8.81
CA LYS A 18 37.42 18.69 7.50
C LYS A 18 38.15 19.38 6.35
N LYS A 19 38.43 20.68 6.46
CA LYS A 19 39.22 21.45 5.46
C LYS A 19 40.58 20.81 5.22
N ARG A 20 41.24 20.38 6.29
CA ARG A 20 42.57 19.76 6.26
C ARG A 20 42.55 18.28 5.89
N ARG A 21 41.37 17.68 5.72
CA ARG A 21 41.16 16.26 5.39
C ARG A 21 41.88 15.31 6.37
N VAL A 22 41.90 15.66 7.66
CA VAL A 22 42.44 14.83 8.75
C VAL A 22 41.31 14.35 9.67
N LYS A 23 41.50 13.23 10.37
CA LYS A 23 40.49 12.68 11.29
C LYS A 23 40.34 13.62 12.50
N CYS A 24 39.11 14.02 12.79
CA CYS A 24 38.77 14.78 13.99
C CYS A 24 38.43 13.81 15.13
N ASP A 25 38.82 14.17 16.33
CA ASP A 25 38.51 13.49 17.59
C ASP A 25 37.15 13.91 18.18
N GLU A 26 36.46 14.86 17.53
CA GLU A 26 35.08 15.29 17.85
C GLU A 26 34.87 15.90 19.25
N ALA A 27 35.95 16.09 20.03
CA ALA A 27 35.96 16.93 21.22
C ALA A 27 35.84 18.42 20.87
N ASP A 28 35.35 19.25 21.80
CA ASP A 28 35.22 20.70 21.61
C ASP A 28 35.97 21.49 22.71
N PRO A 29 37.08 22.18 22.39
CA PRO A 29 37.79 22.22 21.10
C PRO A 29 38.58 20.92 20.83
N CYS A 30 38.64 20.49 19.57
CA CYS A 30 39.29 19.22 19.22
C CYS A 30 40.83 19.30 19.38
N LEU A 31 41.47 18.20 19.81
CA LEU A 31 42.92 18.16 20.11
C LEU A 31 43.79 18.58 18.92
N ASN A 32 43.36 18.25 17.70
CA ASN A 32 44.08 18.61 16.48
C ASN A 32 44.07 20.12 16.17
N CYS A 33 43.04 20.84 16.59
CA CYS A 33 42.96 22.29 16.49
C CYS A 33 43.74 22.96 17.62
N THR A 34 43.57 22.46 18.86
CA THR A 34 44.25 22.97 20.05
C THR A 34 45.77 22.91 19.92
N ARG A 35 46.32 21.76 19.49
CA ARG A 35 47.78 21.59 19.29
C ARG A 35 48.39 22.50 18.23
N ARG A 36 47.57 23.08 17.36
CA ARG A 36 48.00 23.96 16.27
C ARG A 36 47.51 25.40 16.46
N SER A 37 46.94 25.71 17.62
CA SER A 37 46.37 27.02 17.95
C SER A 37 45.40 27.53 16.87
N LEU A 38 44.60 26.61 16.31
CA LEU A 38 43.58 26.95 15.32
C LEU A 38 42.22 27.10 16.00
N SER A 39 41.44 28.09 15.58
CA SER A 39 40.06 28.27 16.05
C SER A 39 39.18 27.09 15.60
N CYS A 40 38.72 26.30 16.57
CA CYS A 40 37.90 25.12 16.35
C CYS A 40 36.42 25.53 16.29
N SER A 41 35.77 25.31 15.16
CA SER A 41 34.34 25.57 14.99
C SER A 41 33.61 24.33 14.49
N TYR A 42 32.42 24.13 15.02
CA TYR A 42 31.42 23.17 14.55
C TYR A 42 30.19 23.98 14.13
N GLN A 43 30.22 24.65 12.98
CA GLN A 43 29.07 25.46 12.58
C GLN A 43 27.84 24.59 12.21
N PRO A 44 26.66 24.83 12.81
CA PRO A 44 25.40 24.33 12.28
C PRO A 44 25.11 25.03 10.95
N ARG A 45 24.87 24.28 9.87
CA ARG A 45 24.51 24.87 8.57
C ARG A 45 23.11 25.47 8.64
N VAL A 46 23.02 26.78 8.81
CA VAL A 46 21.80 27.54 8.54
C VAL A 46 21.63 27.61 7.02
N VAL A 47 20.51 27.09 6.51
CA VAL A 47 20.16 27.18 5.09
C VAL A 47 19.61 28.57 4.83
N THR A 48 20.39 29.44 4.19
CA THR A 48 19.90 30.70 3.62
C THR A 48 19.24 30.44 2.25
N PRO A 49 18.09 31.07 1.93
CA PRO A 49 17.45 30.91 0.63
C PRO A 49 18.15 31.80 -0.42
N GLN A 50 18.52 31.20 -1.56
CA GLN A 50 18.99 31.89 -2.75
C GLN A 50 18.31 31.31 -4.01
N PRO A 51 18.24 32.11 -5.11
CA PRO A 51 17.19 32.03 -6.12
C PRO A 51 17.36 30.86 -7.10
N GLU A 52 16.24 30.42 -7.67
CA GLU A 52 16.13 29.28 -8.58
C GLU A 52 17.04 29.36 -9.82
N PRO A 53 17.81 28.30 -10.12
CA PRO A 53 18.28 28.04 -11.46
C PRO A 53 17.38 27.00 -12.16
N LYS A 54 16.88 27.39 -13.34
CA LYS A 54 16.11 26.57 -14.29
C LYS A 54 16.68 25.16 -14.42
N LYS A 55 15.96 24.13 -13.94
CA LYS A 55 16.29 22.73 -14.19
C LYS A 55 15.63 22.26 -15.49
N LYS A 56 16.46 21.90 -16.47
CA LYS A 56 16.07 20.98 -17.55
C LYS A 56 15.63 19.67 -16.89
N HIS A 57 14.39 19.27 -17.12
CA HIS A 57 13.90 17.94 -16.77
C HIS A 57 14.65 16.91 -17.63
N ALA A 58 15.58 16.18 -17.02
CA ALA A 58 16.05 14.91 -17.57
C ALA A 58 15.14 13.83 -16.98
N GLU A 59 14.20 13.35 -17.80
CA GLU A 59 13.46 12.13 -17.54
C GLU A 59 14.44 10.95 -17.52
N GLN A 60 14.74 10.43 -16.34
CA GLN A 60 15.34 9.10 -16.19
C GLN A 60 14.21 8.08 -16.08
N LEU A 61 13.79 7.58 -17.24
CA LEU A 61 13.00 6.38 -17.40
C LEU A 61 13.77 5.19 -16.82
N ILE A 62 13.26 4.61 -15.73
CA ILE A 62 13.70 3.32 -15.22
C ILE A 62 13.09 2.25 -16.13
N ALA A 63 13.92 1.66 -16.98
CA ALA A 63 13.55 0.47 -17.75
C ALA A 63 13.58 -0.77 -16.84
N CYS A 64 12.46 -1.50 -16.78
CA CYS A 64 12.41 -2.87 -16.26
C CYS A 64 11.71 -3.76 -17.29
N THR A 65 12.46 -4.69 -17.86
CA THR A 65 11.98 -5.82 -18.66
C THR A 65 11.29 -6.87 -17.76
N PRO A 66 10.11 -7.42 -18.13
CA PRO A 66 9.47 -8.47 -17.34
C PRO A 66 9.69 -9.87 -17.94
N ALA A 67 10.10 -10.80 -17.08
CA ALA A 67 9.90 -12.25 -17.26
C ALA A 67 8.60 -12.67 -16.56
N PRO A 68 7.90 -13.74 -17.03
CA PRO A 68 6.51 -13.99 -16.68
C PRO A 68 6.30 -14.89 -15.46
N GLY A 69 5.27 -14.54 -14.69
CA GLY A 69 4.83 -15.16 -13.45
C GLY A 69 4.65 -14.06 -12.42
N THR A 70 3.46 -13.90 -11.83
CA THR A 70 3.21 -12.91 -10.76
C THR A 70 4.06 -13.28 -9.57
N SER A 71 5.33 -12.89 -9.61
CA SER A 71 6.28 -13.32 -8.63
C SER A 71 6.00 -12.55 -7.35
N LEU A 72 6.25 -13.21 -6.23
CA LEU A 72 6.37 -12.62 -4.92
C LEU A 72 7.16 -11.28 -4.89
N ALA A 73 8.07 -11.05 -5.85
CA ALA A 73 8.79 -9.79 -6.01
C ALA A 73 7.87 -8.61 -6.38
N GLU A 74 6.76 -8.84 -7.07
CA GLU A 74 5.81 -7.79 -7.48
C GLU A 74 4.88 -7.38 -6.33
N ILE A 75 4.40 -8.36 -5.55
CA ILE A 75 3.69 -8.11 -4.28
C ILE A 75 4.64 -7.34 -3.34
N SER A 76 5.89 -7.80 -3.22
CA SER A 76 6.93 -7.10 -2.45
C SER A 76 7.13 -5.67 -2.95
N ALA A 77 7.22 -5.42 -4.26
CA ALA A 77 7.48 -4.09 -4.82
C ALA A 77 6.33 -3.09 -4.57
N ARG A 78 5.07 -3.55 -4.59
CA ARG A 78 3.90 -2.72 -4.26
C ARG A 78 3.87 -2.35 -2.78
N THR A 79 4.18 -3.32 -1.92
CA THR A 79 4.34 -3.06 -0.49
C THR A 79 5.55 -2.12 -0.24
N ASP A 80 6.58 -2.12 -1.11
CA ASP A 80 7.78 -1.26 -0.99
C ASP A 80 7.49 0.19 -1.36
N ALA A 81 6.54 0.42 -2.26
CA ALA A 81 6.08 1.76 -2.61
C ALA A 81 5.25 2.37 -1.46
N ALA A 82 4.27 1.62 -0.94
CA ALA A 82 3.48 2.04 0.22
C ALA A 82 4.38 2.28 1.45
N LEU A 83 5.36 1.41 1.72
CA LEU A 83 6.32 1.62 2.81
C LEU A 83 7.23 2.84 2.64
N ARG A 84 7.57 3.23 1.42
CA ARG A 84 8.42 4.41 1.19
C ARG A 84 7.72 5.71 1.58
N VAL A 85 6.39 5.76 1.49
CA VAL A 85 5.58 6.84 2.05
C VAL A 85 5.72 6.87 3.58
N PHE A 86 5.68 5.70 4.24
CA PHE A 86 5.87 5.56 5.69
C PHE A 86 7.31 5.86 6.16
N GLN A 87 8.33 5.48 5.38
CA GLN A 87 9.75 5.61 5.75
C GLN A 87 10.29 7.03 5.63
N ARG A 88 9.62 7.92 4.90
CA ARG A 88 10.05 9.32 4.77
C ARG A 88 9.98 10.10 6.09
N ASN A 89 9.24 9.58 7.08
CA ASN A 89 9.13 10.14 8.44
C ASN A 89 10.07 9.45 9.47
N LEU A 90 10.83 8.42 9.07
CA LEU A 90 11.72 7.67 9.97
C LEU A 90 13.10 8.32 10.16
N THR A 91 13.53 9.20 9.25
CA THR A 91 14.84 9.86 9.36
C THR A 91 14.93 10.91 10.47
N ASP A 92 13.80 11.43 10.97
CA ASP A 92 13.75 12.32 12.14
C ASP A 92 13.61 11.56 13.47
N THR A 93 13.21 10.27 13.44
CA THR A 93 12.98 9.45 14.65
C THR A 93 14.16 8.57 15.03
N ALA A 94 15.23 8.52 14.22
CA ALA A 94 16.45 7.78 14.55
C ALA A 94 17.17 8.26 15.84
N TYR A 95 16.78 9.41 16.39
CA TYR A 95 17.25 9.91 17.70
C TYR A 95 16.52 9.29 18.90
N PHE A 96 15.43 8.53 18.71
CA PHE A 96 14.69 7.86 19.79
C PHE A 96 15.18 6.45 20.12
N VAL A 97 16.14 5.91 19.36
CA VAL A 97 16.57 4.52 19.49
C VAL A 97 17.78 4.44 20.42
N ARG A 98 17.54 4.24 21.73
CA ARG A 98 18.35 3.46 22.72
C ARG A 98 18.35 3.99 24.15
N GLU A 99 17.20 4.33 24.70
CA GLU A 99 17.00 4.10 26.13
C GLU A 99 15.86 3.10 26.29
N TRP A 100 15.90 2.32 27.36
CA TRP A 100 14.79 1.51 27.84
C TRP A 100 13.63 2.47 28.15
N ASN A 101 12.94 2.95 27.11
CA ASN A 101 11.85 3.89 27.22
C ASN A 101 10.71 3.12 27.86
N GLY A 102 10.24 3.55 29.04
CA GLY A 102 9.10 2.94 29.75
C GLY A 102 7.79 2.89 28.97
N GLN A 103 7.80 3.37 27.72
CA GLN A 103 6.69 3.35 26.80
C GLN A 103 6.35 1.95 26.29
N ASP A 104 7.31 1.07 25.93
CA ASP A 104 6.95 -0.27 25.41
C ASP A 104 6.19 -1.11 26.47
N PRO A 105 6.61 -1.14 27.76
CA PRO A 105 5.80 -1.74 28.82
C PRO A 105 4.47 -1.04 29.05
N GLU A 106 4.38 0.30 28.95
CA GLU A 106 3.11 1.03 29.03
C GLU A 106 2.15 0.60 27.92
N LEU A 107 2.65 0.54 26.67
CA LEU A 107 1.89 0.11 25.51
C LEU A 107 1.43 -1.34 25.65
N MET A 108 2.31 -2.24 26.10
CA MET A 108 1.95 -3.63 26.32
C MET A 108 0.92 -3.78 27.44
N HIS A 109 1.08 -3.05 28.54
CA HIS A 109 0.10 -3.03 29.63
C HIS A 109 -1.26 -2.55 29.13
N HIS A 110 -1.31 -1.39 28.46
CA HIS A 110 -2.53 -0.83 27.87
C HIS A 110 -3.18 -1.79 26.86
N TYR A 111 -2.38 -2.56 26.12
CA TYR A 111 -2.91 -3.59 25.24
C TYR A 111 -3.67 -4.66 26.00
N CYS A 112 -3.05 -5.21 27.05
CA CYS A 112 -3.61 -6.28 27.86
C CYS A 112 -4.88 -5.87 28.60
N ILE A 113 -4.97 -4.63 29.08
CA ILE A 113 -6.09 -4.18 29.91
C ILE A 113 -7.17 -3.39 29.17
N SER A 114 -6.90 -2.91 27.95
CA SER A 114 -7.82 -2.00 27.25
C SER A 114 -7.88 -2.21 25.74
N THR A 115 -6.75 -2.23 25.03
CA THR A 115 -6.81 -2.30 23.55
C THR A 115 -7.40 -3.62 23.05
N CYS A 116 -7.00 -4.77 23.62
CA CYS A 116 -7.52 -6.05 23.15
C CYS A 116 -9.03 -6.22 23.33
N THR A 117 -9.64 -5.51 24.29
CA THR A 117 -11.08 -5.60 24.55
C THR A 117 -11.93 -4.79 23.58
N THR A 118 -11.35 -3.80 22.90
CA THR A 118 -12.05 -2.95 21.91
C THR A 118 -12.02 -3.53 20.49
N LEU A 119 -11.29 -4.61 20.26
CA LEU A 119 -11.08 -5.17 18.92
C LEU A 119 -12.24 -6.06 18.43
N SER A 120 -13.11 -6.52 19.32
CA SER A 120 -14.34 -7.25 18.96
C SER A 120 -15.34 -7.29 20.11
N ASP A 121 -16.62 -7.33 19.74
CA ASP A 121 -17.73 -7.57 20.66
C ASP A 121 -17.94 -9.06 20.99
N GLU A 122 -17.48 -9.97 20.12
CA GLU A 122 -17.60 -11.42 20.29
C GLU A 122 -16.50 -11.99 21.18
N GLU A 123 -16.85 -12.80 22.18
CA GLU A 123 -15.89 -13.25 23.20
C GLU A 123 -14.84 -14.23 22.65
N ASP A 124 -15.18 -15.06 21.68
CA ASP A 124 -14.24 -15.97 21.02
C ASP A 124 -13.19 -15.20 20.21
N VAL A 125 -13.60 -14.21 19.42
CA VAL A 125 -12.69 -13.31 18.68
C VAL A 125 -11.87 -12.46 19.64
N ARG A 126 -12.51 -11.90 20.68
CA ARG A 126 -11.82 -11.12 21.72
C ARG A 126 -10.80 -11.97 22.46
N HIS A 127 -11.08 -13.25 22.71
CA HIS A 127 -10.14 -14.18 23.31
C HIS A 127 -8.89 -14.37 22.43
N VAL A 128 -9.05 -14.44 21.11
CA VAL A 128 -7.92 -14.53 20.17
C VAL A 128 -7.01 -13.29 20.30
N TRP A 129 -7.59 -12.09 20.31
CA TRP A 129 -6.83 -10.85 20.50
C TRP A 129 -6.20 -10.74 21.89
N ARG A 130 -6.93 -11.08 22.95
CA ARG A 130 -6.47 -10.96 24.33
C ARG A 130 -5.36 -11.96 24.68
N THR A 131 -5.42 -13.16 24.11
CA THR A 131 -4.65 -14.31 24.62
C THR A 131 -3.77 -14.94 23.54
N GLU A 132 -4.35 -15.32 22.41
CA GLU A 132 -3.66 -16.16 21.41
C GLU A 132 -2.64 -15.36 20.59
N ILE A 133 -3.01 -14.17 20.13
CA ILE A 133 -2.09 -13.28 19.41
C ILE A 133 -0.88 -12.89 20.26
N PRO A 134 -1.02 -12.46 21.54
CA PRO A 134 0.11 -12.22 22.42
C PRO A 134 1.01 -13.43 22.64
N LYS A 135 0.45 -14.64 22.80
CA LYS A 135 1.24 -15.88 22.94
C LYS A 135 2.11 -16.12 21.69
N ILE A 136 1.55 -15.92 20.50
CA ILE A 136 2.31 -16.05 19.24
C ILE A 136 3.40 -14.97 19.17
N ALA A 137 3.10 -13.74 19.63
CA ALA A 137 4.04 -12.62 19.56
C ALA A 137 5.32 -12.82 20.39
N TYR A 138 5.31 -13.68 21.41
CA TYR A 138 6.52 -14.04 22.17
C TYR A 138 7.63 -14.61 21.28
N SER A 139 7.25 -15.34 20.23
CA SER A 139 8.18 -15.99 19.31
C SER A 139 8.49 -15.15 18.06
N TYR A 140 7.72 -14.06 17.83
CA TYR A 140 7.75 -13.29 16.59
C TYR A 140 7.75 -11.79 16.87
N GLU A 141 8.94 -11.19 16.85
CA GLU A 141 9.17 -9.76 17.11
C GLU A 141 8.30 -8.83 16.26
N PHE A 142 8.10 -9.16 14.97
CA PHE A 142 7.26 -8.35 14.10
C PHE A 142 5.82 -8.28 14.58
N LEU A 143 5.29 -9.36 15.15
CA LEU A 143 3.93 -9.40 15.68
C LEU A 143 3.84 -8.60 16.98
N MET A 144 4.87 -8.64 17.83
CA MET A 144 4.95 -7.81 19.02
C MET A 144 4.91 -6.32 18.67
N HIS A 145 5.67 -5.88 17.67
CA HIS A 145 5.58 -4.51 17.16
C HIS A 145 4.17 -4.17 16.64
N GLY A 146 3.47 -5.11 16.01
CA GLY A 146 2.07 -4.94 15.63
C GLY A 146 1.14 -4.66 16.84
N ILE A 147 1.29 -5.44 17.91
CA ILE A 147 0.54 -5.27 19.17
C ILE A 147 0.80 -3.88 19.78
N LEU A 148 2.07 -3.48 19.90
CA LEU A 148 2.46 -2.17 20.43
C LEU A 148 1.93 -1.04 19.55
N SER A 149 1.94 -1.23 18.23
CA SER A 149 1.40 -0.26 17.28
C SER A 149 -0.10 -0.03 17.47
N LEU A 150 -0.90 -1.10 17.62
CA LEU A 150 -2.34 -0.98 17.90
C LEU A 150 -2.59 -0.31 19.25
N SER A 151 -1.78 -0.63 20.25
CA SER A 151 -1.91 -0.03 21.58
C SER A 151 -1.61 1.47 21.57
N ALA A 152 -0.53 1.87 20.91
CA ALA A 152 -0.19 3.27 20.72
C ALA A 152 -1.28 4.00 19.91
N LEU A 153 -1.83 3.38 18.85
CA LEU A 153 -2.92 3.96 18.09
C LEU A 153 -4.16 4.17 18.96
N HIS A 154 -4.52 3.18 19.78
CA HIS A 154 -5.63 3.32 20.70
C HIS A 154 -5.38 4.46 21.71
N LEU A 155 -4.17 4.56 22.27
CA LEU A 155 -3.81 5.66 23.16
C LEU A 155 -3.85 7.03 22.49
N SER A 156 -3.59 7.16 21.18
CA SER A 156 -3.71 8.45 20.51
C SER A 156 -5.14 8.99 20.54
N TYR A 157 -6.14 8.10 20.52
CA TYR A 157 -7.55 8.46 20.65
C TYR A 157 -8.01 8.64 22.11
N VAL A 158 -7.48 7.82 23.04
CA VAL A 158 -7.82 7.89 24.47
C VAL A 158 -7.18 9.09 25.17
N LYS A 159 -6.00 9.53 24.71
CA LYS A 159 -5.22 10.65 25.27
C LYS A 159 -5.02 11.75 24.20
N PRO A 160 -6.06 12.55 23.86
CA PRO A 160 -5.98 13.55 22.80
C PRO A 160 -4.83 14.56 22.98
N GLU A 161 -4.48 14.88 24.23
CA GLU A 161 -3.38 15.77 24.58
C GLU A 161 -2.00 15.25 24.14
N LYS A 162 -1.88 13.93 23.94
CA LYS A 162 -0.69 13.25 23.43
C LYS A 162 -0.92 12.57 22.08
N HIS A 163 -1.98 12.94 21.36
CA HIS A 163 -2.39 12.30 20.11
C HIS A 163 -1.22 12.15 19.12
N SER A 164 -0.53 13.25 18.81
CA SER A 164 0.60 13.23 17.86
C SER A 164 1.73 12.30 18.30
N HIS A 165 2.07 12.29 19.60
CA HIS A 165 3.13 11.45 20.14
C HIS A 165 2.80 9.96 19.98
N TYR A 166 1.60 9.55 20.38
CA TYR A 166 1.19 8.15 20.28
C TYR A 166 0.94 7.70 18.83
N LEU A 167 0.45 8.59 17.96
CA LEU A 167 0.32 8.31 16.53
C LEU A 167 1.69 8.08 15.87
N THR A 168 2.70 8.89 16.22
CA THR A 168 4.08 8.67 15.78
C THR A 168 4.64 7.34 16.29
N SER A 169 4.43 7.02 17.58
CA SER A 169 4.83 5.73 18.17
C SER A 169 4.16 4.55 17.47
N SER A 170 2.85 4.65 17.19
CA SER A 170 2.10 3.63 16.46
C SER A 170 2.67 3.39 15.07
N THR A 171 2.91 4.47 14.31
CA THR A 171 3.49 4.40 12.96
C THR A 171 4.90 3.82 12.98
N PHE A 172 5.70 4.18 13.98
CA PHE A 172 7.06 3.66 14.17
C PHE A 172 7.05 2.14 14.38
N HIS A 173 6.27 1.62 15.33
CA HIS A 173 6.19 0.18 15.55
C HIS A 173 5.58 -0.56 14.35
N MET A 174 4.57 0.02 13.67
CA MET A 174 4.03 -0.59 12.46
C MET A 174 5.11 -0.74 11.38
N ALA A 175 5.95 0.28 11.18
CA ALA A 175 7.05 0.24 10.22
C ALA A 175 8.10 -0.82 10.56
N LEU A 176 8.46 -0.97 11.84
CA LEU A 176 9.38 -2.03 12.31
C LEU A 176 8.81 -3.42 12.06
N GLY A 177 7.55 -3.66 12.44
CA GLY A 177 6.88 -4.93 12.21
C GLY A 177 6.82 -5.28 10.72
N LEU A 178 6.45 -4.32 9.88
CA LEU A 178 6.39 -4.51 8.42
C LEU A 178 7.75 -4.87 7.82
N GLN A 179 8.87 -4.32 8.30
CA GLN A 179 10.20 -4.63 7.77
C GLN A 179 10.52 -6.13 7.85
N THR A 180 10.34 -6.72 9.04
CA THR A 180 10.61 -8.14 9.28
C THR A 180 9.55 -9.04 8.66
N PHE A 181 8.26 -8.68 8.81
CA PHE A 181 7.14 -9.40 8.24
C PHE A 181 7.32 -9.65 6.73
N ARG A 182 7.74 -8.65 5.97
CA ARG A 182 7.90 -8.73 4.51
C ARG A 182 9.00 -9.70 4.07
N THR A 183 10.01 -9.89 4.91
CA THR A 183 11.09 -10.85 4.63
C THR A 183 10.61 -12.27 4.87
N ILE A 184 9.80 -12.49 5.92
CA ILE A 184 9.28 -13.81 6.29
C ILE A 184 8.11 -14.22 5.37
N LEU A 185 7.23 -13.28 5.00
CA LEU A 185 6.09 -13.49 4.09
C LEU A 185 6.53 -13.99 2.70
N ARG A 186 7.81 -13.82 2.34
CA ARG A 186 8.37 -14.36 1.10
C ARG A 186 8.43 -15.89 1.08
N LYS A 187 8.46 -16.54 2.23
CA LYS A 187 8.53 -18.00 2.34
C LYS A 187 7.63 -18.44 3.50
N PRO A 188 6.30 -18.42 3.30
CA PRO A 188 5.37 -18.90 4.31
C PRO A 188 5.56 -20.41 4.50
N THR A 189 5.43 -20.85 5.74
CA THR A 189 5.56 -22.25 6.17
C THR A 189 4.46 -22.56 7.18
N THR A 190 4.23 -23.84 7.47
CA THR A 190 3.26 -24.27 8.48
C THR A 190 3.60 -23.78 9.89
N GLU A 191 4.86 -23.42 10.16
CA GLU A 191 5.31 -22.93 11.47
C GLU A 191 5.07 -21.43 11.65
N ASN A 192 5.19 -20.65 10.56
CA ASN A 192 5.10 -19.19 10.62
C ASN A 192 3.76 -18.64 10.10
N CYS A 193 2.91 -19.46 9.48
CA CYS A 193 1.67 -19.01 8.86
C CYS A 193 0.70 -18.36 9.87
N PHE A 194 0.65 -18.84 11.11
CA PHE A 194 -0.19 -18.24 12.16
C PHE A 194 0.27 -16.84 12.53
N ALA A 195 1.58 -16.63 12.70
CA ALA A 195 2.14 -15.32 13.00
C ALA A 195 1.98 -14.33 11.84
N LEU A 196 2.19 -14.80 10.60
CA LEU A 196 1.97 -14.01 9.39
C LEU A 196 0.49 -13.61 9.25
N PHE A 197 -0.43 -14.53 9.54
CA PHE A 197 -1.86 -14.23 9.51
C PHE A 197 -2.24 -13.23 10.61
N ALA A 198 -1.81 -13.47 11.86
CA ALA A 198 -2.07 -12.57 12.98
C ALA A 198 -1.57 -11.14 12.71
N PHE A 199 -0.35 -10.99 12.16
CA PHE A 199 0.16 -9.66 11.82
C PHE A 199 -0.60 -9.04 10.64
N SER A 200 -1.06 -9.83 9.68
CA SER A 200 -1.94 -9.34 8.61
C SER A 200 -3.27 -8.82 9.17
N SER A 201 -3.85 -9.49 10.17
CA SER A 201 -5.03 -9.01 10.89
C SER A 201 -4.75 -7.70 11.63
N VAL A 202 -3.58 -7.58 12.26
CA VAL A 202 -3.13 -6.34 12.91
C VAL A 202 -3.01 -5.18 11.91
N ILE A 203 -2.37 -5.40 10.76
CA ILE A 203 -2.26 -4.40 9.68
C ILE A 203 -3.65 -3.92 9.27
N MET A 204 -4.61 -4.85 9.10
CA MET A 204 -5.96 -4.51 8.66
C MET A 204 -6.66 -3.59 9.67
N VAL A 205 -6.61 -3.93 10.97
CA VAL A 205 -7.17 -3.09 12.03
C VAL A 205 -6.51 -1.71 12.05
N TRP A 206 -5.19 -1.68 11.94
CA TRP A 206 -4.44 -0.42 11.95
C TRP A 206 -4.80 0.48 10.77
N ILE A 207 -4.91 -0.06 9.55
CA ILE A 207 -5.31 0.69 8.35
C ILE A 207 -6.72 1.28 8.51
N CYS A 208 -7.64 0.54 9.13
CA CYS A 208 -8.99 1.03 9.36
C CYS A 208 -9.07 2.15 10.41
N ALA A 209 -8.14 2.17 11.37
CA ALA A 209 -8.19 3.07 12.52
C ALA A 209 -7.25 4.28 12.40
N VAL A 210 -6.20 4.22 11.57
CA VAL A 210 -5.24 5.32 11.44
C VAL A 210 -5.85 6.47 10.64
N PRO A 211 -5.66 7.74 11.06
CA PRO A 211 -6.19 8.87 10.34
C PRO A 211 -5.52 9.01 8.97
N THR A 212 -6.32 9.24 7.93
CA THR A 212 -5.83 9.66 6.62
C THR A 212 -5.83 11.18 6.56
N ASP A 213 -4.67 11.78 6.27
CA ASP A 213 -4.57 13.23 6.20
C ASP A 213 -5.39 13.75 5.00
N SER A 214 -6.52 14.39 5.28
CA SER A 214 -7.41 14.96 4.25
C SER A 214 -6.81 16.17 3.51
N LYS A 215 -5.60 16.58 3.90
CA LYS A 215 -4.84 17.69 3.31
C LYS A 215 -3.99 17.26 2.12
N ASP A 216 -3.83 15.96 1.88
CA ASP A 216 -3.19 15.45 0.68
C ASP A 216 -4.08 15.71 -0.55
N ALA A 217 -3.46 16.05 -1.68
CA ALA A 217 -4.17 16.35 -2.92
C ALA A 217 -4.95 15.13 -3.49
N GLN A 218 -4.73 13.91 -2.96
CA GLN A 218 -5.37 12.66 -3.40
C GLN A 218 -5.57 11.65 -2.24
N PRO A 219 -6.52 11.89 -1.31
CA PRO A 219 -6.75 11.02 -0.15
C PRO A 219 -7.13 9.57 -0.53
N LEU A 220 -7.80 9.40 -1.67
CA LEU A 220 -8.15 8.07 -2.20
C LEU A 220 -6.92 7.25 -2.58
N SER A 221 -5.85 7.88 -3.12
CA SER A 221 -4.62 7.17 -3.49
C SER A 221 -3.92 6.63 -2.25
N SER A 222 -3.82 7.44 -1.19
CA SER A 222 -3.23 7.05 0.08
C SER A 222 -3.97 5.86 0.71
N VAL A 223 -5.31 5.89 0.70
CA VAL A 223 -6.14 4.77 1.17
C VAL A 223 -5.87 3.50 0.34
N ILE A 224 -5.88 3.60 -0.99
CA ILE A 224 -5.62 2.45 -1.88
C ILE A 224 -4.21 1.87 -1.64
N GLU A 225 -3.21 2.72 -1.42
CA GLU A 225 -1.85 2.30 -1.09
C GLU A 225 -1.77 1.55 0.25
N MET A 226 -2.53 1.99 1.25
CA MET A 226 -2.63 1.29 2.52
C MET A 226 -3.29 -0.08 2.36
N PHE A 227 -4.41 -0.18 1.63
CA PHE A 227 -5.05 -1.47 1.34
C PHE A 227 -4.17 -2.40 0.48
N ASN A 228 -3.23 -1.88 -0.30
CA ASN A 228 -2.24 -2.71 -0.99
C ASN A 228 -1.31 -3.45 -0.02
N LEU A 229 -1.12 -2.98 1.22
CA LEU A 229 -0.37 -3.71 2.25
C LEU A 229 -1.08 -5.01 2.63
N CYS A 230 -2.42 -5.03 2.62
CA CYS A 230 -3.21 -6.22 2.92
C CYS A 230 -3.13 -7.31 1.85
N ARG A 231 -2.74 -6.97 0.61
CA ARG A 231 -2.64 -7.97 -0.50
C ARG A 231 -1.60 -9.06 -0.25
N GLY A 232 -0.63 -8.81 0.63
CA GLY A 232 0.34 -9.82 1.06
C GLY A 232 -0.31 -11.07 1.67
N ILE A 233 -1.49 -10.95 2.26
CA ILE A 233 -2.22 -12.07 2.86
C ILE A 233 -2.59 -13.15 1.84
N THR A 234 -2.64 -12.83 0.54
CA THR A 234 -2.94 -13.80 -0.52
C THR A 234 -1.88 -14.90 -0.64
N THR A 235 -0.66 -14.64 -0.19
CA THR A 235 0.40 -15.66 -0.10
C THR A 235 0.10 -16.75 0.94
N LEU A 236 -0.83 -16.50 1.87
CA LEU A 236 -1.22 -17.45 2.92
C LEU A 236 -2.41 -18.33 2.54
N LEU A 237 -2.97 -18.20 1.32
CA LEU A 237 -4.19 -18.90 0.92
C LEU A 237 -4.12 -20.42 1.09
N GLU A 238 -2.96 -21.02 0.79
CA GLU A 238 -2.76 -22.47 0.97
C GLU A 238 -2.78 -22.91 2.44
N PHE A 239 -2.49 -22.00 3.37
CA PHE A 239 -2.51 -22.25 4.82
C PHE A 239 -3.87 -21.95 5.47
N PHE A 240 -4.81 -21.32 4.75
CA PHE A 240 -6.12 -20.94 5.31
C PHE A 240 -6.90 -22.12 5.92
N PRO A 241 -6.92 -23.34 5.34
CA PRO A 241 -7.56 -24.49 5.98
C PRO A 241 -6.95 -24.85 7.34
N LEU A 242 -5.62 -24.69 7.48
CA LEU A 242 -4.90 -24.92 8.72
C LEU A 242 -5.19 -23.82 9.75
N ILE A 243 -5.14 -22.55 9.32
CA ILE A 243 -5.45 -21.39 10.17
C ILE A 243 -6.89 -21.45 10.68
N ASN A 244 -7.84 -21.84 9.84
CA ASN A 244 -9.25 -21.92 10.21
C ASN A 244 -9.54 -22.98 11.28
N LYS A 245 -8.71 -24.02 11.36
CA LYS A 245 -8.80 -25.09 12.38
C LYS A 245 -7.96 -24.82 13.63
N SER A 246 -7.25 -23.68 13.67
CA SER A 246 -6.36 -23.31 14.77
C SER A 246 -7.05 -22.39 15.78
N CYS A 247 -6.30 -21.93 16.79
CA CYS A 247 -6.76 -20.91 17.74
C CYS A 247 -7.06 -19.54 17.08
N LEU A 248 -6.58 -19.31 15.84
CA LEU A 248 -6.92 -18.11 15.05
C LEU A 248 -8.19 -18.28 14.20
N GLY A 249 -8.82 -19.46 14.24
CA GLY A 249 -10.05 -19.76 13.49
C GLY A 249 -11.18 -18.74 13.69
N PRO A 250 -11.45 -18.24 14.91
CA PRO A 250 -12.48 -17.21 15.12
C PRO A 250 -12.26 -15.93 14.30
N LEU A 251 -11.00 -15.52 14.05
CA LEU A 251 -10.71 -14.36 13.19
C LEU A 251 -11.05 -14.59 11.71
N MET A 252 -11.23 -15.86 11.31
CA MET A 252 -11.65 -16.27 9.97
C MET A 252 -13.16 -16.48 9.87
N ALA A 253 -13.88 -16.53 10.99
CA ALA A 253 -15.31 -16.80 11.02
C ALA A 253 -16.07 -15.73 10.23
N ARG A 254 -16.91 -16.20 9.29
CA ARG A 254 -17.54 -15.38 8.25
C ARG A 254 -19.02 -15.19 8.54
N ASP A 255 -19.38 -14.25 9.40
CA ASP A 255 -20.73 -13.69 9.36
C ASP A 255 -20.70 -12.32 8.68
N TRP A 256 -20.69 -12.38 7.34
CA TRP A 256 -20.75 -11.24 6.43
C TRP A 256 -22.08 -11.22 5.68
N SER A 257 -23.18 -11.53 6.37
CA SER A 257 -24.51 -11.57 5.76
C SER A 257 -24.91 -10.17 5.27
N GLU A 258 -25.20 -10.02 3.99
CA GLU A 258 -25.83 -8.81 3.45
C GLU A 258 -27.23 -8.66 4.04
N LYS A 259 -27.42 -7.70 4.94
CA LYS A 259 -28.76 -7.28 5.38
C LYS A 259 -29.11 -6.00 4.63
N ARG A 260 -29.81 -6.15 3.50
CA ARG A 260 -30.33 -5.01 2.74
C ARG A 260 -31.36 -4.23 3.59
N GLY A 261 -31.31 -2.90 3.52
CA GLY A 261 -32.31 -2.02 4.14
C GLY A 261 -32.02 -1.60 5.59
N THR A 262 -30.87 -1.99 6.15
CA THR A 262 -30.42 -1.45 7.44
C THR A 262 -29.66 -0.13 7.24
N PRO A 263 -29.91 0.90 8.06
CA PRO A 263 -29.15 2.15 7.99
C PRO A 263 -27.67 1.93 8.32
N LEU A 264 -26.78 2.54 7.54
CA LEU A 264 -25.33 2.51 7.76
C LEU A 264 -24.95 3.46 8.91
N ARG A 265 -24.77 2.93 10.12
CA ARG A 265 -24.39 3.72 11.30
C ARG A 265 -22.90 4.05 11.31
N LEU A 266 -22.04 3.12 10.89
CA LEU A 266 -20.59 3.36 10.77
C LEU A 266 -20.28 4.35 9.65
N PHE A 267 -21.08 4.32 8.57
CA PHE A 267 -20.94 5.20 7.42
C PHE A 267 -22.06 6.23 7.35
N ASN A 268 -22.32 6.92 8.47
CA ASN A 268 -23.41 7.91 8.54
C ASN A 268 -23.26 8.98 7.42
N GLY A 269 -24.33 9.19 6.67
CA GLY A 269 -24.38 10.13 5.55
C GLY A 269 -23.85 9.58 4.22
N LEU A 270 -23.28 8.37 4.18
CA LEU A 270 -22.81 7.76 2.94
C LEU A 270 -23.96 7.46 1.97
N ASP A 271 -25.12 7.03 2.46
CA ASP A 271 -26.30 6.76 1.64
C ASP A 271 -26.72 7.98 0.81
N GLY A 272 -26.63 9.17 1.42
CA GLY A 272 -26.88 10.45 0.73
C GLY A 272 -25.83 10.78 -0.33
N GLN A 273 -24.56 10.46 -0.06
CA GLN A 273 -23.48 10.66 -1.04
C GLN A 273 -23.57 9.67 -2.21
N ILE A 274 -23.89 8.40 -1.95
CA ILE A 274 -24.15 7.38 -2.98
C ILE A 274 -25.32 7.81 -3.86
N SER A 275 -26.40 8.31 -3.26
CA SER A 275 -27.57 8.81 -3.99
C SER A 275 -27.21 10.01 -4.89
N ARG A 276 -26.38 10.93 -4.40
CA ARG A 276 -25.85 12.06 -5.21
C ARG A 276 -24.96 11.57 -6.35
N LEU A 277 -24.13 10.56 -6.13
CA LEU A 277 -23.27 9.96 -7.15
C LEU A 277 -24.10 9.31 -8.26
N ARG A 278 -25.12 8.52 -7.91
CA ARG A 278 -26.06 7.94 -8.89
C ARG A 278 -26.81 9.01 -9.67
N TYR A 279 -27.30 10.06 -8.99
CA TYR A 279 -27.94 11.19 -9.67
C TYR A 279 -27.00 11.91 -10.64
N ARG A 280 -25.70 12.04 -10.32
CA ARG A 280 -24.74 12.62 -11.27
C ARG A 280 -24.55 11.74 -12.51
N LEU A 281 -24.55 10.42 -12.36
CA LEU A 281 -24.44 9.49 -13.49
C LEU A 281 -25.64 9.54 -14.44
N THR A 282 -26.82 9.93 -13.96
CA THR A 282 -28.00 10.11 -14.82
C THR A 282 -28.00 11.46 -15.54
N VAL A 283 -27.39 12.49 -14.97
CA VAL A 283 -27.33 13.84 -15.54
C VAL A 283 -26.12 14.04 -16.46
N GLU A 284 -24.99 13.37 -16.20
CA GLU A 284 -23.79 13.48 -17.04
C GLU A 284 -23.95 12.72 -18.38
N VAL A 285 -23.49 13.34 -19.46
CA VAL A 285 -23.42 12.71 -20.80
C VAL A 285 -22.21 11.78 -20.83
N LEU A 286 -22.44 10.53 -20.44
CA LEU A 286 -21.47 9.45 -20.45
C LEU A 286 -21.85 8.42 -21.50
N ALA A 287 -20.85 7.72 -22.06
CA ALA A 287 -21.13 6.54 -22.86
C ALA A 287 -21.84 5.47 -21.99
N GLU A 288 -22.75 4.70 -22.58
CA GLU A 288 -23.56 3.71 -21.84
C GLU A 288 -22.69 2.69 -21.08
N GLU A 289 -21.52 2.37 -21.63
CA GLU A 289 -20.52 1.50 -21.02
C GLU A 289 -19.84 2.13 -19.80
N GLU A 290 -19.47 3.39 -19.88
CA GLU A 290 -18.86 4.12 -18.76
C GLU A 290 -19.86 4.25 -17.62
N ARG A 291 -21.12 4.56 -17.93
CA ARG A 291 -22.22 4.60 -16.96
C ARG A 291 -22.41 3.25 -16.28
N SER A 292 -22.41 2.15 -17.05
CA SER A 292 -22.55 0.79 -16.52
C SER A 292 -21.41 0.41 -15.56
N VAL A 293 -20.17 0.73 -15.92
CA VAL A 293 -19.00 0.48 -15.07
C VAL A 293 -19.08 1.27 -13.76
N LEU A 294 -19.48 2.54 -13.83
CA LEU A 294 -19.59 3.40 -12.65
C LEU A 294 -20.75 2.99 -11.74
N GLU A 295 -21.90 2.61 -12.30
CA GLU A 295 -23.02 2.05 -11.52
C GLU A 295 -22.64 0.73 -10.83
N HIS A 296 -21.90 -0.14 -11.53
CA HIS A 296 -21.38 -1.35 -10.92
C HIS A 296 -20.43 -1.04 -9.75
N ALA A 297 -19.51 -0.08 -9.95
CA ALA A 297 -18.57 0.33 -8.90
C ALA A 297 -19.29 0.91 -7.67
N ILE A 298 -20.31 1.76 -7.87
CA ILE A 298 -21.13 2.29 -6.78
C ILE A 298 -21.87 1.16 -6.05
N THR A 299 -22.44 0.21 -6.80
CA THR A 299 -23.14 -0.93 -6.23
C THR A 299 -22.22 -1.81 -5.40
N GLU A 300 -21.00 -2.09 -5.87
CA GLU A 300 -20.02 -2.86 -5.10
C GLU A 300 -19.48 -2.10 -3.89
N LEU A 301 -19.35 -0.77 -3.97
CA LEU A 301 -19.03 0.07 -2.82
C LEU A 301 -20.13 -0.02 -1.76
N GLU A 302 -21.39 0.11 -2.15
CA GLU A 302 -22.55 0.01 -1.26
C GLU A 302 -22.62 -1.36 -0.57
N LYS A 303 -22.47 -2.45 -1.34
CA LYS A 303 -22.39 -3.81 -0.78
C LYS A 303 -21.23 -3.97 0.18
N THR A 304 -20.07 -3.38 -0.13
CA THR A 304 -18.89 -3.45 0.74
C THR A 304 -19.13 -2.73 2.05
N CYS A 305 -19.72 -1.52 2.01
CA CYS A 305 -20.08 -0.78 3.21
C CYS A 305 -21.14 -1.51 4.04
N GLN A 306 -22.18 -2.09 3.42
CA GLN A 306 -23.17 -2.92 4.11
C GLN A 306 -22.53 -4.15 4.76
N ARG A 307 -21.61 -4.81 4.05
CA ARG A 307 -20.87 -5.94 4.62
C ARG A 307 -20.00 -5.50 5.80
N ILE A 308 -19.33 -4.35 5.73
CA ILE A 308 -18.55 -3.79 6.84
C ILE A 308 -19.44 -3.41 8.03
N GLU A 309 -20.61 -2.81 7.78
CA GLU A 309 -21.59 -2.47 8.81
C GLU A 309 -22.07 -3.70 9.60
N HIS A 310 -22.28 -4.81 8.90
CA HIS A 310 -22.68 -6.08 9.50
C HIS A 310 -21.51 -7.01 9.83
N ALA A 311 -20.28 -6.54 9.61
CA ALA A 311 -19.09 -7.30 9.88
C ALA A 311 -18.94 -7.49 11.37
N ARG A 312 -18.90 -8.75 11.80
CA ARG A 312 -18.63 -9.06 13.20
C ARG A 312 -17.15 -8.90 13.57
N THR A 313 -16.26 -8.88 12.56
CA THR A 313 -14.81 -8.70 12.74
C THR A 313 -14.18 -7.82 11.65
N LEU A 314 -13.46 -6.75 12.05
CA LEU A 314 -12.70 -5.89 11.12
C LEU A 314 -11.53 -6.63 10.45
N SER A 315 -10.99 -7.67 11.10
CA SER A 315 -9.87 -8.49 10.61
C SER A 315 -10.21 -9.30 9.35
N ALA A 316 -11.47 -9.65 9.13
CA ALA A 316 -11.89 -10.41 7.97
C ALA A 316 -12.17 -9.55 6.71
N SER A 317 -12.03 -8.23 6.81
CA SER A 317 -12.18 -7.29 5.66
C SER A 317 -11.15 -7.55 4.55
N GLY A 318 -9.92 -7.94 4.90
CA GLY A 318 -8.90 -8.34 3.92
C GLY A 318 -9.25 -9.63 3.15
N ILE A 319 -10.03 -10.51 3.77
CA ILE A 319 -10.57 -11.74 3.16
C ILE A 319 -11.75 -11.40 2.23
N LEU A 320 -12.43 -10.27 2.45
CA LEU A 320 -13.59 -9.81 1.69
C LEU A 320 -13.22 -9.26 0.31
N LEU A 321 -12.09 -8.55 0.20
CA LEU A 321 -11.48 -8.20 -1.09
C LEU A 321 -11.18 -9.43 -1.97
N TYR A 322 -11.04 -10.61 -1.36
CA TYR A 322 -10.81 -11.88 -2.04
C TYR A 322 -12.09 -12.72 -2.24
N ASN A 323 -13.11 -12.60 -1.39
CA ASN A 323 -14.37 -13.34 -1.56
C ASN A 323 -15.38 -12.66 -2.49
N ASN A 324 -15.38 -11.32 -2.60
CA ASN A 324 -16.23 -10.61 -3.57
C ASN A 324 -15.84 -10.91 -5.02
N THR A 325 -14.70 -11.56 -5.23
CA THR A 325 -14.28 -12.12 -6.51
C THR A 325 -14.68 -13.60 -6.68
N ARG A 326 -15.66 -14.14 -5.93
CA ARG A 326 -16.24 -15.46 -6.28
C ARG A 326 -17.35 -15.36 -7.32
N VAL A 327 -16.95 -14.91 -8.52
CA VAL A 327 -17.60 -15.32 -9.76
C VAL A 327 -17.00 -16.69 -10.13
N PRO A 328 -17.76 -17.65 -10.69
CA PRO A 328 -17.21 -18.95 -11.09
C PRO A 328 -15.91 -18.77 -11.91
N PRO A 329 -14.83 -19.53 -11.67
CA PRO A 329 -13.50 -19.28 -12.26
C PRO A 329 -13.52 -19.05 -13.79
N GLU A 330 -14.40 -19.78 -14.49
CA GLU A 330 -14.58 -19.75 -15.94
C GLU A 330 -15.39 -18.53 -16.45
N ALA A 331 -16.29 -18.00 -15.63
CA ALA A 331 -17.07 -16.80 -15.93
C ALA A 331 -16.33 -15.52 -15.49
N MET A 332 -15.52 -15.61 -14.44
CA MET A 332 -14.67 -14.53 -13.95
C MET A 332 -13.53 -14.23 -14.91
N ASP A 333 -12.93 -15.26 -15.51
CA ASP A 333 -11.89 -15.06 -16.52
C ASP A 333 -12.44 -14.34 -17.75
N ARG A 334 -13.65 -14.66 -18.22
CA ARG A 334 -14.26 -13.97 -19.38
C ARG A 334 -14.60 -12.51 -19.13
N HIS A 335 -15.29 -12.17 -18.05
CA HIS A 335 -15.64 -10.77 -17.76
C HIS A 335 -14.40 -9.94 -17.42
N ALA A 336 -13.46 -10.50 -16.66
CA ALA A 336 -12.19 -9.83 -16.37
C ALA A 336 -11.34 -9.67 -17.64
N TYR A 337 -11.33 -10.65 -18.54
CA TYR A 337 -10.63 -10.58 -19.82
C TYR A 337 -11.28 -9.56 -20.77
N CYS A 338 -12.60 -9.43 -20.77
CA CYS A 338 -13.31 -8.38 -21.51
C CYS A 338 -13.01 -6.99 -20.93
N ALA A 339 -13.13 -6.80 -19.61
CA ALA A 339 -12.83 -5.52 -18.96
C ALA A 339 -11.36 -5.09 -19.15
N ASP A 340 -10.42 -6.03 -19.06
CA ASP A 340 -9.00 -5.82 -19.34
C ASP A 340 -8.77 -5.40 -20.79
N CYS A 341 -9.50 -6.00 -21.74
CA CYS A 341 -9.45 -5.62 -23.16
C CYS A 341 -9.95 -4.19 -23.36
N ILE A 342 -11.10 -3.85 -22.79
CA ILE A 342 -11.70 -2.52 -22.94
C ILE A 342 -10.75 -1.46 -22.39
N ASN A 343 -10.18 -1.67 -21.19
CA ASN A 343 -9.21 -0.74 -20.61
C ASN A 343 -7.94 -0.62 -21.46
N TYR A 344 -7.45 -1.73 -22.03
CA TYR A 344 -6.35 -1.71 -22.97
C TYR A 344 -6.69 -0.88 -24.23
N ALA A 345 -7.84 -1.14 -24.84
CA ALA A 345 -8.29 -0.48 -26.07
C ALA A 345 -8.56 1.03 -25.85
N SER A 346 -9.21 1.40 -24.75
CA SER A 346 -9.42 2.81 -24.36
C SER A 346 -8.12 3.58 -24.23
N ARG A 347 -7.04 2.96 -23.73
CA ARG A 347 -5.72 3.62 -23.65
C ARG A 347 -5.09 3.83 -25.02
N VAL A 348 -5.23 2.87 -25.93
CA VAL A 348 -4.75 3.01 -27.31
C VAL A 348 -5.48 4.16 -27.98
N ASP A 349 -6.80 4.22 -27.84
CA ASP A 349 -7.63 5.28 -28.41
C ASP A 349 -7.34 6.65 -27.77
N ASP A 350 -7.18 6.74 -26.45
CA ASP A 350 -6.77 7.96 -25.75
C ASP A 350 -5.43 8.50 -26.29
N MET A 351 -4.46 7.63 -26.59
CA MET A 351 -3.19 8.05 -27.19
C MET A 351 -3.35 8.62 -28.60
N ILE A 352 -4.28 8.05 -29.38
CA ILE A 352 -4.60 8.52 -30.74
C ILE A 352 -5.33 9.87 -30.66
N ARG A 353 -6.32 10.03 -29.78
CA ARG A 353 -7.06 11.30 -29.59
C ARG A 353 -6.18 12.44 -29.10
N ARG A 354 -5.20 12.16 -28.24
CA ARG A 354 -4.28 13.19 -27.71
C ARG A 354 -3.24 13.67 -28.72
N THR A 355 -3.07 12.96 -29.83
CA THR A 355 -2.04 13.26 -30.83
C THR A 355 -2.70 13.64 -32.15
N ASN A 356 -2.57 14.91 -32.56
CA ASN A 356 -3.27 15.41 -33.75
C ASN A 356 -2.87 14.66 -35.04
N ASN A 357 -3.86 14.35 -35.88
CA ASN A 357 -3.69 13.78 -37.22
C ASN A 357 -2.95 12.43 -37.29
N VAL A 358 -3.08 11.58 -36.27
CA VAL A 358 -2.46 10.23 -36.28
C VAL A 358 -3.46 9.09 -36.51
N ARG A 359 -4.78 9.35 -36.49
CA ARG A 359 -5.81 8.38 -36.89
C ARG A 359 -5.56 8.00 -38.35
N GLY A 360 -5.55 6.70 -38.66
CA GLY A 360 -5.13 6.20 -39.98
C GLY A 360 -3.64 5.84 -40.09
N ASN A 361 -2.80 6.23 -39.13
CA ASN A 361 -1.37 5.93 -39.16
C ASN A 361 -1.05 4.57 -38.52
N LYS A 362 -0.75 3.56 -39.35
CA LYS A 362 -0.38 2.19 -38.93
C LYS A 362 0.76 2.15 -37.91
N GLN A 363 1.80 2.98 -38.11
CA GLN A 363 2.97 2.98 -37.24
C GLN A 363 2.62 3.55 -35.87
N PHE A 364 1.79 4.60 -35.83
CA PHE A 364 1.33 5.18 -34.58
C PHE A 364 0.37 4.24 -33.83
N PHE A 365 -0.55 3.59 -34.54
CA PHE A 365 -1.45 2.60 -33.95
C PHE A 365 -0.69 1.44 -33.30
N LYS A 366 0.36 0.94 -33.98
CA LYS A 366 1.29 -0.05 -33.43
C LYS A 366 2.02 0.47 -32.19
N TYR A 367 2.57 1.68 -32.25
CA TYR A 367 3.21 2.31 -31.09
C TYR A 367 2.26 2.45 -29.89
N ALA A 368 1.04 2.95 -30.10
CA ALA A 368 0.04 3.12 -29.06
C ALA A 368 -0.39 1.78 -28.44
N SER A 369 -0.54 0.74 -29.27
CA SER A 369 -0.78 -0.64 -28.82
C SER A 369 0.38 -1.15 -27.93
N ASP A 370 1.61 -0.92 -28.35
CA ASP A 370 2.80 -1.39 -27.62
C ASP A 370 2.92 -0.72 -26.24
N VAL A 371 2.73 0.60 -26.19
CA VAL A 371 2.83 1.39 -24.95
C VAL A 371 1.67 1.10 -23.99
N SER A 372 0.48 0.78 -24.53
CA SER A 372 -0.69 0.45 -23.71
C SER A 372 -0.55 -0.90 -22.99
N CYS A 373 0.34 -1.78 -23.46
CA CYS A 373 0.64 -3.07 -22.86
C CYS A 373 1.59 -2.94 -21.66
N ARG A 374 1.05 -2.59 -20.48
CA ARG A 374 1.83 -2.32 -19.26
C ARG A 374 1.16 -2.81 -17.98
N GLY A 375 1.94 -2.90 -16.90
CA GLY A 375 1.46 -3.27 -15.56
C GLY A 375 0.81 -4.66 -15.53
N HIS A 376 -0.30 -4.79 -14.79
CA HIS A 376 -1.00 -6.06 -14.60
C HIS A 376 -1.38 -6.77 -15.92
N LEU A 377 -1.72 -6.03 -16.97
CA LEU A 377 -2.08 -6.59 -18.28
C LEU A 377 -0.90 -7.24 -18.99
N LEU A 378 0.31 -6.70 -18.79
CA LEU A 378 1.56 -7.25 -19.34
C LEU A 378 2.00 -8.48 -18.55
N ILE A 379 1.88 -8.43 -17.23
CA ILE A 379 2.26 -9.53 -16.33
C ILE A 379 1.37 -10.76 -16.53
N SER A 380 0.06 -10.55 -16.66
CA SER A 380 -0.91 -11.60 -17.02
C SER A 380 -0.81 -12.06 -18.48
N LYS A 381 0.03 -11.40 -19.29
CA LYS A 381 0.15 -11.57 -20.75
C LYS A 381 -1.15 -11.33 -21.55
N ARG A 382 -2.20 -10.81 -20.91
CA ARG A 382 -3.49 -10.53 -21.57
C ARG A 382 -3.36 -9.45 -22.65
N CYS A 383 -2.62 -8.36 -22.38
CA CYS A 383 -2.40 -7.33 -23.41
C CYS A 383 -1.63 -7.81 -24.63
N LEU A 384 -0.80 -8.84 -24.51
CA LEU A 384 -0.13 -9.43 -25.68
C LEU A 384 -1.12 -10.12 -26.62
N ARG A 385 -2.20 -10.71 -26.07
CA ARG A 385 -3.28 -11.32 -26.84
C ARG A 385 -4.14 -10.27 -27.53
N TYR A 386 -4.56 -9.23 -26.82
CA TYR A 386 -5.32 -8.11 -27.41
C TYR A 386 -4.51 -7.40 -28.49
N ARG A 387 -3.25 -7.06 -28.19
CA ARG A 387 -2.31 -6.44 -29.13
C ARG A 387 -2.20 -7.25 -30.42
N ARG A 388 -2.00 -8.57 -30.31
CA ARG A 388 -1.89 -9.43 -31.49
C ARG A 388 -3.17 -9.39 -32.32
N ALA A 389 -4.33 -9.50 -31.67
CA ALA A 389 -5.62 -9.51 -32.37
C ALA A 389 -5.93 -8.17 -33.04
N PHE A 390 -5.64 -7.04 -32.39
CA PHE A 390 -5.81 -5.71 -32.99
C PHE A 390 -4.81 -5.41 -34.12
N LEU A 391 -3.60 -5.97 -34.06
CA LEU A 391 -2.59 -5.81 -35.11
C LEU A 391 -2.69 -6.84 -36.24
N ASP A 392 -3.64 -7.79 -36.16
CA ASP A 392 -3.92 -8.74 -37.23
C ASP A 392 -4.58 -8.04 -38.42
N ASP A 393 -5.47 -7.07 -38.14
CA ASP A 393 -6.07 -6.18 -39.13
C ASP A 393 -5.98 -4.72 -38.65
N PRO A 394 -4.79 -4.10 -38.75
CA PRO A 394 -4.58 -2.75 -38.25
C PRO A 394 -5.38 -1.73 -39.06
N ASP A 395 -5.69 -2.00 -40.34
CA ASP A 395 -6.49 -1.12 -41.20
C ASP A 395 -7.92 -0.95 -40.70
N LYS A 396 -8.50 -2.03 -40.17
CA LYS A 396 -9.81 -2.00 -39.50
C LYS A 396 -9.73 -1.39 -38.10
N PHE A 397 -8.87 -1.96 -37.25
CA PHE A 397 -8.89 -1.62 -35.81
C PHE A 397 -8.29 -0.25 -35.49
N MET A 398 -7.55 0.34 -36.42
CA MET A 398 -7.17 1.75 -36.31
C MET A 398 -8.35 2.71 -36.46
N PHE A 399 -9.58 2.26 -36.75
CA PHE A 399 -10.79 3.07 -36.69
C PHE A 399 -11.75 2.52 -35.63
N ASP A 400 -12.00 1.20 -35.63
CA ASP A 400 -12.96 0.57 -34.72
C ASP A 400 -12.65 0.76 -33.23
N ILE A 401 -11.37 0.96 -32.86
CA ILE A 401 -10.98 1.18 -31.46
C ILE A 401 -11.49 2.50 -30.88
N GLU A 402 -12.02 3.41 -31.70
CA GLU A 402 -12.78 4.59 -31.25
C GLU A 402 -13.98 4.20 -30.37
N VAL A 403 -14.50 2.98 -30.55
CA VAL A 403 -15.47 2.34 -29.65
C VAL A 403 -14.82 1.08 -29.05
N PRO A 404 -14.07 1.20 -27.94
CA PRO A 404 -13.26 0.12 -27.37
C PRO A 404 -14.02 -1.19 -27.10
N SER A 405 -15.27 -1.13 -26.67
CA SER A 405 -16.13 -2.30 -26.47
C SER A 405 -16.38 -3.09 -27.74
N GLN A 406 -16.79 -2.41 -28.82
CA GLN A 406 -17.08 -3.02 -30.12
C GLN A 406 -15.83 -3.61 -30.74
N ALA A 407 -14.69 -2.91 -30.61
CA ALA A 407 -13.39 -3.44 -31.00
C ALA A 407 -13.03 -4.71 -30.22
N CYS A 408 -13.28 -4.74 -28.90
CA CYS A 408 -13.04 -5.92 -28.06
C CYS A 408 -13.99 -7.09 -28.37
N ILE A 409 -15.25 -6.83 -28.75
CA ILE A 409 -16.19 -7.84 -29.26
C ILE A 409 -15.68 -8.43 -30.58
N ALA A 410 -15.22 -7.57 -31.50
CA ALA A 410 -14.72 -7.98 -32.80
C ALA A 410 -13.49 -8.90 -32.72
N ILE A 411 -12.66 -8.75 -31.69
CA ILE A 411 -11.53 -9.67 -31.42
C ILE A 411 -11.88 -10.84 -30.48
N LYS A 412 -13.16 -11.02 -30.15
CA LYS A 412 -13.67 -12.08 -29.25
C LYS A 412 -13.04 -12.04 -27.84
N ALA A 413 -12.66 -10.86 -27.38
CA ALA A 413 -12.23 -10.63 -26.00
C ALA A 413 -13.41 -10.30 -25.09
N CYS A 414 -14.45 -9.71 -25.70
CA CYS A 414 -15.83 -9.69 -25.28
C CYS A 414 -16.64 -10.45 -26.37
#